data_AF-A0A3D0G256-F1
#
_entry.id   AF-A0A3D0G256-F1
#
_cell.length_a   1.000
_cell.length_b   1.000
_cell.length_c   1.000
_cell.angle_alpha   90.00
_cell.angle_beta   90.00
_cell.angle_gamma   90.00
#
_symmetry.space_group_name_H-M   'P 1'
#
loop_
_entity.id
_entity.type
_entity.pdbx_description
1 polymer ?
#
loop_
_entity_poly.entity_id
_entity_poly.type
_entity_poly.pdbx_seq_one_letter_code
_entity_poly.pdbx_strand_id
1 'polypeptide(L)'
;MDPIAPHVSAPLPAAPDKGTDVSALREAARELEATFLAEMLKYAGLGTMPDAFGGGAGEEQFSSFLRLEQAKEMTKAGGIGLAETLFEAMKEQADGSL
;
A
#
# COMPACT_ATOMS: atom_id res chain seq x y z
N MET A 1 57.52 28.29 -2.51
CA MET A 1 56.14 28.57 -2.96
C MET A 1 55.86 27.66 -4.14
N ASP A 2 55.22 26.51 -3.92
CA ASP A 2 54.78 25.64 -5.01
C ASP A 2 53.44 26.17 -5.58
N PRO A 3 53.24 26.17 -6.90
CA PRO A 3 52.00 26.64 -7.50
C PRO A 3 50.88 25.61 -7.33
N ILE A 4 49.72 26.05 -6.86
CA ILE A 4 48.51 25.23 -6.72
C ILE A 4 47.91 25.04 -8.12
N ALA A 5 47.93 23.80 -8.62
CA ALA A 5 47.26 23.45 -9.88
C ALA A 5 45.72 23.50 -9.73
N PRO A 6 44.97 23.91 -10.76
CA PRO A 6 43.52 23.91 -10.73
C PRO A 6 42.99 22.47 -10.75
N HIS A 7 42.16 22.12 -9.78
CA HIS A 7 41.42 20.87 -9.76
C HIS A 7 40.22 21.00 -10.70
N VAL A 8 40.20 20.24 -11.78
CA VAL A 8 39.04 20.13 -12.67
C VAL A 8 38.00 19.27 -11.96
N SER A 9 36.86 19.87 -11.60
CA SER A 9 35.70 19.11 -11.11
C SER A 9 35.18 18.21 -12.23
N ALA A 10 35.18 16.90 -12.00
CA ALA A 10 34.48 15.97 -12.87
C ALA A 10 32.95 16.15 -12.70
N PRO A 11 32.14 16.02 -13.77
CA PRO A 11 30.69 16.06 -13.66
C PRO A 11 30.21 14.87 -12.83
N LEU A 12 29.32 15.12 -11.88
CA LEU A 12 28.66 14.08 -11.09
C LEU A 12 27.81 13.20 -12.02
N PRO A 13 27.85 11.85 -11.91
CA PRO A 13 26.98 10.99 -12.70
C PRO A 13 25.51 11.34 -12.41
N ALA A 14 24.74 11.62 -13.46
CA ALA A 14 23.31 11.84 -13.36
C ALA A 14 22.67 10.58 -12.76
N ALA A 15 21.98 10.75 -11.62
CA ALA A 15 21.20 9.68 -11.01
C ALA A 15 20.13 9.21 -12.01
N PRO A 16 19.84 7.90 -12.08
CA PRO A 16 18.78 7.41 -12.94
C PRO A 16 17.46 8.04 -12.49
N ASP A 17 16.75 8.60 -13.46
CA ASP A 17 15.37 9.05 -13.33
C ASP A 17 14.53 7.83 -12.92
N LYS A 18 14.26 7.69 -11.62
CA LYS A 18 13.32 6.69 -11.13
C LYS A 18 11.92 7.21 -11.48
N GLY A 19 11.51 7.04 -12.73
CA GLY A 19 10.13 7.25 -13.13
C GLY A 19 9.22 6.49 -12.18
N THR A 20 8.13 7.13 -11.76
CA THR A 20 7.11 6.56 -10.88
C THR A 20 6.72 5.16 -11.36
N ASP A 21 6.91 4.14 -10.52
CA ASP A 21 6.49 2.78 -10.85
C ASP A 21 4.97 2.68 -10.74
N VAL A 22 4.30 2.92 -11.87
CA VAL A 22 2.85 2.89 -12.02
C VAL A 22 2.27 1.54 -11.59
N SER A 23 2.99 0.44 -11.80
CA SER A 23 2.54 -0.89 -11.40
C SER A 23 2.53 -1.02 -9.87
N ALA A 24 3.62 -0.60 -9.22
CA ALA A 24 3.73 -0.60 -7.77
C ALA A 24 2.65 0.29 -7.11
N LEU A 25 2.36 1.47 -7.67
CA LEU A 25 1.28 2.33 -7.18
C LEU A 25 -0.09 1.67 -7.29
N ARG A 26 -0.37 0.99 -8.40
CA ARG A 26 -1.65 0.30 -8.62
C ARG A 26 -1.80 -0.90 -7.67
N GLU A 27 -0.72 -1.62 -7.39
CA GLU A 27 -0.71 -2.69 -6.39
C GLU A 27 -0.93 -2.16 -4.98
N ALA A 28 -0.23 -1.10 -4.58
CA ALA A 28 -0.42 -0.45 -3.28
C ALA A 28 -1.86 0.04 -3.09
N ALA A 29 -2.46 0.63 -4.14
CA ALA A 29 -3.86 1.07 -4.10
C ALA A 29 -4.86 -0.07 -3.90
N ARG A 30 -4.62 -1.22 -4.55
CA ARG A 30 -5.41 -2.45 -4.32
C ARG A 30 -5.23 -2.99 -2.90
N GLU A 31 -4.02 -2.96 -2.36
CA GLU A 31 -3.75 -3.42 -0.99
C GLU A 31 -4.45 -2.53 0.06
N LEU A 32 -4.47 -1.21 -0.16
CA LEU A 32 -5.23 -0.29 0.68
C LEU A 32 -6.73 -0.55 0.63
N GLU A 33 -7.31 -0.78 -0.56
CA GLU A 33 -8.73 -1.15 -0.67
C GLU A 33 -9.02 -2.49 0.03
N ALA A 34 -8.15 -3.50 -0.11
CA ALA A 34 -8.29 -4.77 0.58
C ALA A 34 -8.25 -4.59 2.11
N THR A 35 -7.36 -3.75 2.63
CA THR A 35 -7.26 -3.47 4.07
C THR A 35 -8.51 -2.75 4.57
N PHE A 36 -9.03 -1.79 3.80
CA PHE A 36 -10.29 -1.13 4.11
C PHE A 36 -11.46 -2.12 4.15
N LEU A 37 -11.59 -2.98 3.14
CA LEU A 37 -12.63 -4.00 3.09
C LEU A 37 -12.51 -5.00 4.25
N ALA A 38 -11.31 -5.39 4.65
CA ALA A 38 -11.09 -6.28 5.80
C ALA A 38 -11.63 -5.67 7.12
N GLU A 39 -11.49 -4.36 7.29
CA GLU A 39 -12.09 -3.64 8.42
C GLU A 39 -13.61 -3.54 8.28
N MET A 40 -14.15 -3.27 7.09
CA MET A 40 -15.60 -3.27 6.88
C MET A 40 -16.22 -4.63 7.18
N LEU A 41 -15.55 -5.72 6.79
CA LEU A 41 -15.98 -7.09 7.11
C LEU A 41 -15.97 -7.35 8.63
N LYS A 42 -14.98 -6.81 9.36
CA LYS A 42 -14.96 -6.84 10.82
C LYS A 42 -16.21 -6.20 11.41
N TYR A 43 -16.52 -4.97 11.00
CA TYR A 43 -17.65 -4.20 11.51
C TYR A 43 -19.01 -4.77 11.07
N ALA A 44 -19.05 -5.48 9.94
CA ALA A 44 -20.21 -6.24 9.50
C ALA A 44 -20.46 -7.52 10.33
N GLY A 45 -19.58 -7.84 11.30
CA GLY A 45 -19.70 -9.02 12.16
C GLY A 45 -19.12 -10.29 11.54
N LEU A 46 -18.34 -10.19 10.46
CA LEU A 46 -17.70 -11.37 9.87
C LEU A 46 -16.54 -11.84 10.76
N GLY A 47 -16.61 -13.09 11.21
CA GLY A 47 -15.58 -13.66 12.09
C GLY A 47 -15.61 -13.14 13.53
N THR A 48 -16.68 -12.45 13.94
CA THR A 48 -16.96 -12.16 15.36
C THR A 48 -17.70 -13.35 15.97
N MET A 49 -17.17 -13.94 17.04
CA MET A 49 -17.88 -14.99 17.79
C MET A 49 -18.80 -14.39 18.87
N PRO A 50 -19.90 -15.07 19.22
CA PRO A 50 -20.72 -14.69 20.38
C PRO A 50 -19.95 -14.87 21.69
N ASP A 51 -20.09 -13.91 22.61
CA ASP A 51 -19.41 -13.85 23.94
C ASP A 51 -19.52 -15.12 24.81
N ALA A 52 -20.48 -16.01 24.54
CA ALA A 52 -20.81 -17.13 25.42
C ALA A 52 -19.91 -18.37 25.24
N PHE A 53 -19.29 -18.56 24.07
CA PHE A 53 -18.48 -19.74 23.75
C PHE A 53 -17.50 -19.43 22.60
N GLY A 54 -16.24 -19.12 22.91
CA GLY A 54 -15.14 -19.10 21.93
C GLY A 54 -14.47 -17.74 21.73
N GLY A 55 -13.23 -17.74 21.22
CA GLY A 55 -12.58 -16.50 20.79
C GLY A 55 -11.45 -15.96 21.67
N GLY A 56 -10.50 -16.78 22.11
CA GLY A 56 -9.26 -16.24 22.70
C GLY A 56 -8.46 -15.39 21.70
N ALA A 57 -7.43 -14.66 22.15
CA ALA A 57 -6.62 -13.78 21.30
C ALA A 57 -6.04 -14.45 20.02
N GLY A 58 -5.77 -15.76 20.06
CA GLY A 58 -5.32 -16.51 18.89
C GLY A 58 -6.39 -16.65 17.80
N GLU A 59 -7.65 -16.74 18.18
CA GLU A 59 -8.78 -16.86 17.26
C GLU A 59 -9.13 -15.51 16.62
N GLU A 60 -9.06 -14.41 17.38
CA GLU A 60 -9.21 -13.06 16.82
C GLU A 60 -8.18 -12.79 15.70
N GLN A 61 -6.94 -13.21 15.92
CA GLN A 61 -5.88 -13.08 14.93
C GLN A 61 -6.08 -14.01 13.72
N PHE A 62 -6.62 -15.21 13.93
CA PHE A 62 -6.98 -16.07 12.81
C PHE A 62 -8.12 -15.48 11.97
N SER A 63 -9.15 -14.95 12.63
CA SER A 63 -10.26 -14.25 11.97
C SER A 63 -9.80 -12.99 11.24
N SER A 64 -8.79 -12.27 11.72
CA SER A 64 -8.23 -11.10 11.02
C SER A 64 -7.57 -11.50 9.70
N PHE A 65 -6.79 -12.59 9.70
CA PHE A 65 -6.16 -13.11 8.48
C PHE A 65 -7.20 -13.61 7.47
N LEU A 66 -8.24 -14.33 7.92
CA LEU A 66 -9.31 -14.77 7.03
C LEU A 66 -10.06 -13.60 6.39
N ARG A 67 -10.38 -12.57 7.18
CA ARG A 67 -11.01 -11.34 6.66
C ARG A 67 -10.12 -10.66 5.63
N LEU A 68 -8.81 -10.58 5.88
CA LEU A 68 -7.86 -9.98 4.95
C LEU A 68 -7.77 -10.76 3.64
N GLU A 69 -7.68 -12.08 3.66
CA GLU A 69 -7.65 -12.90 2.45
C GLU A 69 -8.95 -12.78 1.65
N GLN A 70 -10.11 -12.81 2.32
CA GLN A 70 -11.39 -12.59 1.65
C GLN A 70 -11.46 -11.19 1.02
N ALA A 71 -10.99 -10.17 1.72
CA ALA A 71 -10.96 -8.80 1.19
C ALA A 71 -10.02 -8.66 -0.02
N LYS A 72 -8.87 -9.34 -0.02
CA LYS A 72 -7.98 -9.40 -1.19
C LYS A 72 -8.68 -10.03 -2.40
N GLU A 73 -9.39 -11.13 -2.21
CA GLU A 73 -10.15 -11.76 -3.29
C GLU A 73 -11.30 -10.87 -3.78
N MET A 74 -11.98 -10.15 -2.87
CA MET A 74 -12.98 -9.15 -3.25
C MET A 74 -12.38 -8.03 -4.11
N THR A 75 -11.23 -7.46 -3.71
CA THR A 75 -10.52 -6.44 -4.50
C THR A 75 -10.09 -6.98 -5.86
N LYS A 76 -9.55 -8.21 -5.94
CA LYS A 76 -9.19 -8.85 -7.21
C LYS A 76 -10.40 -9.06 -8.13
N ALA A 77 -11.57 -9.35 -7.56
CA ALA A 77 -12.83 -9.53 -8.28
C ALA A 77 -13.51 -8.20 -8.70
N GLY A 78 -12.92 -7.05 -8.36
CA GLY A 78 -13.42 -5.72 -8.74
C GLY A 78 -13.61 -4.75 -7.58
N GLY A 79 -13.60 -5.23 -6.34
CA GLY A 79 -13.67 -4.40 -5.14
C GLY A 79 -14.94 -3.53 -5.07
N ILE A 80 -14.80 -2.37 -4.43
CA ILE A 80 -15.82 -1.32 -4.37
C ILE A 80 -15.41 -0.08 -5.17
N GLY A 81 -14.25 -0.12 -5.83
CA GLY A 81 -13.73 0.92 -6.70
C GLY A 81 -12.81 1.94 -5.99
N LEU A 82 -12.47 1.73 -4.71
CA LEU A 82 -11.58 2.65 -3.98
C LEU A 82 -10.15 2.62 -4.50
N ALA A 83 -9.67 1.48 -5.02
CA ALA A 83 -8.31 1.36 -5.52
C ALA A 83 -8.00 2.35 -6.66
N GLU A 84 -8.95 2.69 -7.52
CA GLU A 84 -8.68 3.64 -8.62
C GLU A 84 -8.51 5.06 -8.10
N THR A 85 -9.37 5.51 -7.18
CA THR A 85 -9.25 6.84 -6.55
C THR A 85 -7.94 6.96 -5.76
N LEU A 86 -7.57 5.91 -5.02
CA LEU A 86 -6.31 5.86 -4.26
C LEU A 86 -5.09 5.88 -5.18
N PHE A 87 -5.15 5.15 -6.29
CA PHE A 87 -4.10 5.12 -7.31
C PHE A 87 -3.88 6.52 -7.91
N GLU A 88 -4.94 7.21 -8.33
CA GLU A 88 -4.84 8.55 -8.89
C GLU A 88 -4.25 9.56 -7.89
N ALA A 89 -4.67 9.50 -6.62
CA ALA A 89 -4.12 10.36 -5.56
C ALA A 89 -2.63 10.09 -5.29
N MET A 90 -2.22 8.82 -5.27
CA MET A 90 -0.80 8.45 -5.08
C MET A 90 0.06 8.85 -6.28
N LYS A 91 -0.48 8.76 -7.50
CA LYS A 91 0.19 9.20 -8.72
C LYS A 91 0.43 10.70 -8.71
N GLU A 92 -0.58 11.50 -8.38
CA GLU A 92 -0.46 12.96 -8.24
C GLU A 92 0.61 13.35 -7.21
N GLN A 93 0.64 12.66 -6.07
CA GLN A 93 1.66 12.87 -5.03
C GLN A 93 3.07 12.48 -5.50
N ALA A 94 3.21 11.36 -6.23
CA ALA A 94 4.48 10.90 -6.77
C ALA A 94 5.03 11.85 -7.86
N ASP A 95 4.14 12.45 -8.64
CA ASP A 95 4.46 13.41 -9.71
C ASP A 95 4.76 14.83 -9.16
N GLY A 96 4.72 15.04 -7.84
CA GLY A 96 5.18 16.27 -7.18
C GLY A 96 4.25 17.47 -7.33
N SER A 97 2.96 17.27 -7.67
CA SER A 97 1.97 18.34 -7.72
C SER A 97 1.25 18.49 -6.38
N LEU A 98 1.84 19.27 -5.46
CA LEU A 98 1.14 19.92 -4.34
C LEU A 98 1.71 21.32 -4.12
#